data_AF-A0A317JZK0-F1
#
_entry.id   AF-A0A317JZK0-F1
#
_cell.length_a   1.000
_cell.length_b   1.000
_cell.length_c   1.000
_cell.angle_alpha   90.00
_cell.angle_beta   90.00
_cell.angle_gamma   90.00
#
_symmetry.space_group_name_H-M   'P 1'
#
loop_
_entity.id
_entity.type
_entity.pdbx_description
1 polymer ?
#
loop_
_entity_poly.entity_id
_entity_poly.type
_entity_poly.pdbx_seq_one_letter_code
_entity_poly.pdbx_strand_id
1 'polypeptide(L)'
;MLANATSTSTTDEARRQRVRQRVIDFNNVLQTECAKYANCRFDGFAAYDYKFVASDVSTRDYFHPSVSGQASVARITWNATWAF
;
A
#
# COMPACT_ATOMS: atom_id res chain seq x y z
N MET A 1 14.19 5.07 -1.32
CA MET A 1 13.31 4.11 -1.99
C MET A 1 13.57 4.07 -3.50
N LEU A 2 13.51 5.21 -4.20
CA LEU A 2 13.38 5.23 -5.68
C LEU A 2 14.69 5.21 -6.50
N ALA A 3 15.86 5.49 -5.91
CA ALA A 3 17.12 5.38 -6.66
C ALA A 3 17.36 3.94 -7.17
N ASN A 4 18.01 3.73 -8.32
CA ASN A 4 18.38 2.42 -8.86
C ASN A 4 17.22 1.40 -8.90
N ALA A 5 16.07 1.79 -9.47
CA ALA A 5 14.84 1.01 -9.42
C ALA A 5 14.97 -0.43 -9.97
N THR A 6 15.82 -0.64 -10.99
CA THR A 6 16.06 -1.95 -11.63
C THR A 6 17.16 -2.76 -10.96
N SER A 7 17.87 -2.22 -9.97
CA SER A 7 18.99 -2.89 -9.33
C SER A 7 18.53 -4.03 -8.41
N THR A 8 19.22 -5.17 -8.55
CA THR A 8 19.13 -6.37 -7.71
C THR A 8 20.31 -6.51 -6.76
N SER A 9 21.09 -5.43 -6.54
CA SER A 9 22.15 -5.44 -5.53
C SER A 9 21.56 -5.64 -4.12
N THR A 10 22.30 -6.32 -3.25
CA THR A 10 21.88 -6.56 -1.86
C THR A 10 21.58 -5.26 -1.10
N THR A 11 22.33 -4.19 -1.36
CA THR A 11 22.11 -2.87 -0.77
C THR A 11 20.78 -2.25 -1.22
N ASP A 12 20.43 -2.35 -2.50
CA ASP A 12 19.20 -1.79 -3.04
C ASP A 12 17.96 -2.59 -2.59
N GLU A 13 18.08 -3.91 -2.53
CA GLU A 13 17.08 -4.80 -1.95
C GLU A 13 16.84 -4.49 -0.48
N ALA A 14 17.90 -4.41 0.32
CA ALA A 14 17.81 -4.09 1.75
C ALA A 14 17.13 -2.73 1.97
N ARG A 15 17.39 -1.74 1.11
CA ARG A 15 16.71 -0.44 1.17
C ARG A 15 15.21 -0.56 0.88
N ARG A 16 14.79 -1.36 -0.11
CA ARG A 16 13.36 -1.62 -0.38
C ARG A 16 12.70 -2.36 0.79
N GLN A 17 13.39 -3.33 1.39
CA GLN A 17 12.89 -4.05 2.55
C GLN A 17 12.72 -3.16 3.78
N ARG A 18 13.63 -2.21 4.03
CA ARG A 18 13.46 -1.21 5.11
C ARG A 18 12.21 -0.34 4.92
N VAL A 19 11.91 0.06 3.68
CA VAL A 19 10.67 0.80 3.37
C VAL A 19 9.45 -0.09 3.61
N ARG A 20 9.46 -1.34 3.13
CA ARG A 20 8.38 -2.30 3.37
C ARG A 20 8.13 -2.52 4.86
N GLN A 21 9.18 -2.70 5.65
CA GLN A 21 9.07 -2.88 7.09
C GLN A 21 8.43 -1.65 7.75
N ARG A 22 8.85 -0.44 7.37
CA ARG A 22 8.24 0.78 7.92
C ARG A 22 6.75 0.89 7.58
N VAL A 23 6.33 0.47 6.39
CA VAL A 23 4.89 0.43 6.03
C VAL A 23 4.13 -0.58 6.89
N ILE A 24 4.72 -1.76 7.15
CA ILE A 24 4.14 -2.75 8.09
C ILE A 24 3.97 -2.15 9.48
N ASP A 25 5.02 -1.50 10.00
CA ASP A 25 5.00 -0.87 11.33
C ASP A 25 3.88 0.17 11.41
N PHE A 26 3.71 1.01 10.37
CA PHE A 26 2.62 1.98 10.31
C PHE A 26 1.24 1.32 10.25
N ASN A 27 1.06 0.27 9.45
CA ASN A 27 -0.24 -0.42 9.40
C ASN A 27 -0.61 -1.06 10.74
N ASN A 28 0.36 -1.59 11.49
CA ASN A 28 0.13 -2.09 12.85
C ASN A 28 -0.31 -0.97 13.81
N VAL A 29 0.32 0.21 13.72
CA VAL A 29 -0.11 1.40 14.48
C VAL A 29 -1.52 1.81 14.08
N LEU A 30 -1.82 1.87 12.78
CA LEU A 30 -3.16 2.23 12.28
C LEU A 30 -4.24 1.27 12.77
N GLN A 31 -3.98 -0.04 12.73
CA GLN A 31 -4.88 -1.05 13.30
C GLN A 31 -5.13 -0.80 14.79
N THR A 32 -4.07 -0.60 15.56
CA THR A 32 -4.11 -0.42 17.02
C THR A 32 -4.84 0.86 17.41
N GLU A 33 -4.53 1.98 16.76
CA GLU A 33 -5.14 3.27 17.05
C GLU A 33 -6.60 3.31 16.60
N CYS A 34 -6.92 2.75 15.43
CA CYS A 34 -8.29 2.74 14.92
C CYS A 34 -9.24 1.98 15.86
N ALA A 35 -8.78 0.88 16.48
CA ALA A 35 -9.56 0.11 17.44
C ALA A 35 -10.00 0.90 18.69
N LYS A 36 -9.39 2.06 18.97
CA LYS A 36 -9.76 2.92 20.10
C LYS A 36 -10.98 3.81 19.82
N TYR A 37 -11.42 3.92 18.56
CA TYR A 37 -12.47 4.85 18.14
C TYR A 37 -13.65 4.11 17.51
N ALA A 38 -14.84 4.27 18.08
CA ALA A 38 -16.07 3.56 17.65
C ALA A 38 -16.45 3.77 16.17
N ASN A 39 -16.05 4.90 15.58
CA ASN A 39 -16.36 5.25 14.18
C ASN A 39 -15.18 5.04 13.22
N CYS A 40 -14.01 4.61 13.71
CA CYS A 40 -12.88 4.36 12.83
C CYS A 40 -13.05 3.01 12.12
N ARG A 41 -12.68 2.96 10.83
CA ARG A 41 -12.77 1.77 9.99
C ARG A 41 -11.39 1.41 9.46
N PHE A 42 -10.81 0.38 10.04
CA PHE A 42 -9.60 -0.22 9.53
C PHE A 42 -9.97 -1.18 8.40
N ASP A 43 -9.24 -1.14 7.29
CA ASP A 43 -9.52 -1.95 6.10
C ASP A 43 -9.02 -3.40 6.23
N GLY A 44 -8.57 -3.81 7.42
CA GLY A 44 -8.10 -5.17 7.67
C GLY A 44 -6.87 -5.54 6.82
N PHE A 45 -6.02 -4.56 6.50
CA PHE A 45 -4.87 -4.71 5.60
C PHE A 45 -5.23 -4.93 4.12
N ALA A 46 -6.49 -4.77 3.71
CA ALA A 46 -6.91 -5.03 2.34
C ALA A 46 -6.12 -4.23 1.29
N ALA A 47 -5.83 -2.94 1.54
CA ALA A 47 -5.00 -2.14 0.63
C ALA A 47 -3.53 -2.58 0.63
N TYR A 48 -3.00 -3.04 1.77
CA TYR A 48 -1.61 -3.50 1.90
C TYR A 48 -1.38 -4.85 1.19
N ASP A 49 -2.36 -5.75 1.24
CA ASP A 49 -2.29 -7.08 0.63
C ASP A 49 -2.58 -7.08 -0.88
N TYR A 50 -3.04 -5.95 -1.42
CA TYR A 50 -3.30 -5.83 -2.85
C TYR A 50 -2.01 -5.89 -3.66
N LYS A 51 -1.94 -6.87 -4.57
CA LYS A 51 -0.84 -7.04 -5.51
C LYS A 51 -1.06 -6.17 -6.73
N PHE A 52 -0.56 -4.94 -6.68
CA PHE A 52 -0.54 -4.04 -7.84
C PHE A 52 0.12 -4.71 -9.05
N VAL A 53 -0.48 -4.53 -10.23
CA VAL A 53 0.12 -4.91 -11.51
C VAL A 53 0.69 -3.68 -12.22
N ALA A 54 1.50 -3.87 -13.25
CA ALA A 54 2.16 -2.77 -13.95
C ALA A 54 1.17 -1.71 -14.49
N SER A 55 -0.02 -2.12 -14.97
CA SER A 55 -1.06 -1.20 -15.45
C SER A 55 -1.69 -0.34 -14.34
N ASP A 56 -1.55 -0.74 -13.08
CA ASP A 56 -2.04 0.04 -11.94
C ASP A 56 -1.09 1.18 -11.57
N VAL A 57 0.10 1.26 -12.15
CA VAL A 57 1.10 2.31 -11.90
C VAL A 57 1.17 3.26 -13.10
N SER A 58 1.21 4.56 -12.83
CA SER A 58 1.31 5.58 -13.85
C SER A 58 2.67 5.54 -14.56
N THR A 59 2.68 5.61 -15.89
CA THR A 59 3.92 5.75 -16.68
C THR A 59 4.48 7.18 -16.68
N ARG A 60 3.80 8.13 -16.03
CA ARG A 60 4.27 9.52 -15.90
C ARG A 60 5.45 9.65 -14.95
N ASP A 61 5.41 8.91 -13.84
CA ASP A 61 6.44 8.95 -12.80
C ASP A 61 6.89 7.56 -12.32
N TYR A 62 6.21 6.50 -12.79
CA TYR A 62 6.48 5.12 -12.40
C TYR A 62 6.40 4.90 -10.88
N PHE A 63 5.54 5.67 -10.21
CA PHE A 63 5.39 5.63 -8.77
C PHE A 63 3.93 5.70 -8.32
N HIS A 64 3.19 6.71 -8.74
CA HIS A 64 1.81 6.88 -8.30
C HIS A 64 0.86 5.92 -9.03
N PRO A 65 -0.27 5.54 -8.41
CA PRO A 65 -1.28 4.75 -9.09
C PRO A 65 -1.81 5.47 -10.34
N SER A 66 -1.97 4.71 -11.43
CA SER A 66 -2.70 5.13 -12.63
C SER A 66 -4.18 5.33 -12.28
N VAL A 67 -5.00 5.79 -13.25
CA VAL A 67 -6.45 5.87 -13.06
C VAL A 67 -7.05 4.49 -12.71
N SER A 68 -6.58 3.41 -13.35
CA SER A 68 -7.04 2.06 -13.01
C SER A 68 -6.56 1.62 -11.62
N GLY A 69 -5.32 1.97 -11.25
CA GLY A 69 -4.80 1.70 -9.91
C GLY A 69 -5.60 2.39 -8.80
N GLN A 70 -5.95 3.66 -8.99
CA GLN A 70 -6.81 4.39 -8.05
C GLN A 70 -8.20 3.76 -7.95
N ALA A 71 -8.79 3.35 -9.08
CA ALA A 71 -10.08 2.65 -9.09
C ALA A 71 -10.01 1.29 -8.37
N SER A 72 -8.91 0.55 -8.51
CA SER A 72 -8.69 -0.70 -7.78
C SER A 72 -8.62 -0.48 -6.27
N VAL A 73 -7.80 0.48 -5.80
CA VAL A 73 -7.72 0.81 -4.37
C VAL A 73 -9.09 1.21 -3.82
N ALA A 74 -9.83 2.07 -4.52
CA ALA A 74 -11.17 2.50 -4.10
C ALA A 74 -12.15 1.32 -3.96
N ARG A 75 -12.16 0.39 -4.92
CA ARG A 75 -13.00 -0.81 -4.86
C ARG A 75 -12.64 -1.70 -3.67
N ILE A 76 -11.35 -1.90 -3.41
CA ILE A 76 -10.85 -2.76 -2.33
C ILE A 76 -11.21 -2.20 -0.97
N THR A 77 -10.91 -0.91 -0.74
CA THR A 77 -11.19 -0.27 0.55
C THR A 77 -12.70 -0.13 0.78
N TRP A 78 -13.49 0.13 -0.27
CA TRP A 78 -14.95 0.13 -0.15
C TRP A 78 -15.49 -1.22 0.29
N ASN A 79 -15.09 -2.32 -0.37
CA ASN A 79 -15.54 -3.65 0.01
C ASN A 79 -15.10 -4.06 1.42
N ALA A 80 -13.89 -3.66 1.84
CA ALA A 80 -13.36 -4.00 3.15
C ALA A 80 -13.98 -3.19 4.29
N THR A 81 -14.48 -1.98 4.03
CA THR A 81 -14.93 -1.06 5.09
C THR A 81 -16.42 -0.71 5.01
N TRP A 82 -17.11 -0.97 3.91
CA TRP A 82 -18.49 -0.54 3.64
C TRP A 82 -19.38 -1.58 2.94
N ALA A 83 -19.00 -2.86 2.91
CA ALA A 83 -19.93 -3.92 2.50
C ALA A 83 -21.05 -4.06 3.54
N PHE A 84 -22.30 -3.96 3.08
CA PHE A 84 -23.52 -4.17 3.87
C PHE A 84 -23.95 -5.64 3.84
#